data_AF-R4M2N4-F1
#
_entry.id   AF-R4M2N4-F1
#
_cell.length_a   1.000
_cell.length_b   1.000
_cell.length_c   1.000
_cell.angle_alpha   90.00
_cell.angle_beta   90.00
_cell.angle_gamma   90.00
#
_symmetry.space_group_name_H-M   'P 1'
#
loop_
_entity.id
_entity.type
_entity.pdbx_description
1 polymer ?
#
loop_
_entity_poly.entity_id
_entity_poly.type
_entity_poly.pdbx_seq_one_letter_code
_entity_poly.pdbx_strand_id
1 'polypeptide(L)'
;MEHLRALEATRGALLERMPTSLSARFDRACAQSSLPEAVVAALIGVGADEMWDIRNRGVIPAGALPRVRAFVDAIEASHDADEGQQ
;
A
#
# COMPACT_ATOMS: atom_id res chain seq x y z
N MET A 1 -18.97 -8.01 13.34
CA MET A 1 -18.55 -7.29 12.11
C MET A 1 -18.38 -5.79 12.33
N GLU A 2 -19.21 -5.12 13.13
CA GLU A 2 -19.14 -3.67 13.37
C GLU A 2 -17.79 -3.22 13.96
N HIS A 3 -17.29 -3.90 14.98
CA HIS A 3 -15.99 -3.57 15.58
C HIS A 3 -14.81 -3.71 14.59
N LEU A 4 -14.86 -4.66 13.66
CA LEU A 4 -13.82 -4.82 12.64
C LEU A 4 -13.84 -3.64 11.65
N ARG A 5 -15.04 -3.18 11.24
CA ARG A 5 -15.17 -2.00 10.38
C ARG A 5 -14.68 -0.74 11.08
N ALA A 6 -15.01 -0.58 12.37
CA ALA A 6 -14.53 0.55 13.17
C ALA A 6 -13.01 0.55 13.31
N LEU A 7 -12.39 -0.63 13.48
CA LEU A 7 -10.94 -0.77 13.53
C LEU A 7 -10.29 -0.41 12.19
N GLU A 8 -10.81 -0.91 11.07
CA GLU A 8 -10.26 -0.60 9.74
C GLU A 8 -10.41 0.88 9.39
N ALA A 9 -11.56 1.49 9.71
CA ALA A 9 -11.76 2.92 9.53
C ALA A 9 -10.76 3.75 10.35
N THR A 10 -10.52 3.34 11.59
CA THR A 10 -9.52 3.99 12.46
C THR A 10 -8.11 3.84 11.89
N ARG A 11 -7.75 2.64 11.41
CA ARG A 11 -6.46 2.38 10.76
C ARG A 11 -6.27 3.29 9.55
N GLY A 12 -7.26 3.37 8.66
CA GLY A 12 -7.24 4.25 7.49
C GLY A 12 -7.02 5.72 7.87
N ALA A 13 -7.80 6.24 8.83
CA ALA A 13 -7.68 7.62 9.31
C ALA A 13 -6.30 7.93 9.92
N LEU A 14 -5.66 6.96 10.58
CA LEU A 14 -4.30 7.11 11.10
C LEU A 14 -3.26 7.14 9.96
N LEU A 15 -3.41 6.29 8.94
CA LEU A 15 -2.51 6.26 7.79
C LEU A 15 -2.59 7.56 6.95
N GLU A 16 -3.78 8.13 6.81
CA GLU A 16 -3.99 9.44 6.14
C GLU A 16 -3.23 10.58 6.81
N ARG A 17 -2.99 10.48 8.13
CA ARG A 17 -2.21 11.47 8.90
C ARG A 17 -0.69 11.31 8.71
N MET A 18 -0.24 10.29 7.99
CA MET A 18 1.17 10.00 7.71
C MET A 18 1.47 9.96 6.19
N PRO A 19 1.12 11.00 5.42
CA PRO A 19 1.11 10.93 3.96
C PRO A 19 2.50 10.75 3.33
N THR A 20 3.58 11.08 4.04
CA THR A 20 4.96 10.94 3.56
C THR A 20 5.57 9.57 3.88
N SER A 21 4.90 8.75 4.71
CA SER A 21 5.38 7.41 5.03
C SER A 21 5.25 6.49 3.82
N LEU A 22 6.34 5.81 3.46
CA LEU A 22 6.30 4.85 2.35
C LEU A 22 5.31 3.71 2.62
N SER A 23 5.18 3.24 3.86
CA SER A 23 4.22 2.17 4.19
C SER A 23 2.76 2.62 4.05
N ALA A 24 2.45 3.88 4.38
CA ALA A 24 1.11 4.43 4.21
C ALA A 24 0.78 4.64 2.72
N ARG A 25 1.74 5.16 1.94
CA ARG A 25 1.60 5.25 0.48
C ARG A 25 1.45 3.88 -0.17
N PHE A 26 2.21 2.90 0.28
CA PHE A 26 2.10 1.52 -0.20
C PHE A 26 0.76 0.87 0.14
N ASP A 27 0.23 1.06 1.36
CA ASP A 27 -1.10 0.57 1.74
C ASP A 27 -2.19 1.16 0.83
N ARG A 28 -2.11 2.46 0.55
CA ARG A 28 -3.02 3.15 -0.38
C ARG A 28 -2.88 2.64 -1.82
N ALA A 29 -1.65 2.48 -2.31
CA ALA A 29 -1.38 1.95 -3.65
C ALA A 29 -1.95 0.54 -3.81
N CYS A 30 -1.87 -0.30 -2.78
CA CYS A 30 -2.50 -1.63 -2.79
C CYS A 30 -4.03 -1.54 -2.88
N ALA A 31 -4.66 -0.58 -2.20
CA ALA A 31 -6.12 -0.37 -2.25
C ALA A 31 -6.60 0.20 -3.60
N GLN A 32 -5.76 0.98 -4.29
CA GLN A 32 -6.04 1.56 -5.60
C GLN A 32 -5.70 0.59 -6.76
N SER A 33 -4.81 -0.36 -6.52
CA SER A 33 -4.46 -1.38 -7.51
C SER A 33 -5.61 -2.34 -7.75
N SER A 34 -5.85 -2.68 -9.02
CA SER A 34 -6.78 -3.75 -9.40
C SER A 34 -6.17 -5.16 -9.23
N LEU A 35 -4.90 -5.25 -8.83
CA LEU A 35 -4.20 -6.52 -8.68
C LEU A 35 -4.55 -7.22 -7.36
N PRO A 36 -4.68 -8.56 -7.36
CA PRO A 36 -4.76 -9.32 -6.11
C PRO A 36 -3.50 -9.14 -5.26
N GLU A 37 -3.65 -9.13 -3.93
CA GLU A 37 -2.54 -8.93 -2.99
C GLU A 37 -1.39 -9.93 -3.20
N ALA A 38 -1.70 -11.19 -3.51
CA ALA A 38 -0.70 -12.22 -3.79
C ALA A 38 0.16 -11.88 -5.03
N VAL A 39 -0.42 -11.21 -6.04
CA VAL A 39 0.32 -10.75 -7.23
C VAL A 39 1.21 -9.58 -6.87
N VAL A 40 0.72 -8.62 -6.08
CA VAL A 40 1.53 -7.50 -5.59
C VAL A 40 2.72 -8.00 -4.78
N ALA A 41 2.51 -8.96 -3.87
CA ALA A 41 3.56 -9.59 -3.07
C ALA A 41 4.65 -10.22 -3.94
N ALA A 42 4.25 -10.99 -4.96
CA ALA A 42 5.18 -11.58 -5.91
C ALA A 42 5.97 -10.51 -6.71
N LEU A 43 5.31 -9.43 -7.15
CA LEU A 43 5.96 -8.35 -7.90
C LEU A 43 7.03 -7.62 -7.08
N ILE A 44 6.79 -7.39 -5.79
CA ILE A 44 7.77 -6.74 -4.90
C ILE A 44 8.77 -7.74 -4.29
N GLY A 45 8.57 -9.05 -4.53
CA GLY A 45 9.45 -10.13 -4.12
C GLY A 45 9.43 -10.39 -2.62
N VAL A 46 8.24 -10.40 -2.02
CA VAL A 46 8.03 -10.68 -0.59
C VAL A 46 6.97 -11.76 -0.38
N GLY A 47 7.00 -12.42 0.78
CA GLY A 47 5.97 -13.34 1.23
C GLY A 47 4.74 -12.63 1.81
N ALA A 48 3.69 -13.40 2.12
CA ALA A 48 2.47 -12.88 2.74
C ALA A 48 2.71 -12.28 4.15
N ASP A 49 3.58 -12.90 4.94
CA ASP A 49 3.93 -12.39 6.28
C ASP A 49 4.69 -11.06 6.19
N GLU A 50 5.62 -10.95 5.24
CA GLU A 50 6.33 -9.69 4.97
C GLU A 50 5.40 -8.61 4.43
N MET A 51 4.43 -8.97 3.57
CA MET A 51 3.38 -8.05 3.12
C MET A 51 2.58 -7.51 4.31
N TRP A 52 2.22 -8.38 5.26
CA TRP A 52 1.52 -7.97 6.47
C TRP A 52 2.39 -7.05 7.35
N ASP A 53 3.67 -7.37 7.53
CA ASP A 53 4.63 -6.54 8.28
C ASP A 53 4.82 -5.16 7.66
N ILE A 54 4.89 -5.06 6.32
CA ILE A 54 4.96 -3.79 5.61
C ILE A 54 3.72 -2.94 5.92
N ARG A 55 2.51 -3.51 5.80
CA ARG A 55 1.24 -2.79 5.93
C ARG A 55 0.86 -2.46 7.37
N ASN A 56 1.30 -3.25 8.35
CA ASN A 56 0.84 -3.12 9.74
C ASN A 56 1.93 -2.67 10.72
N ARG A 57 3.20 -2.84 10.35
CA ARG A 57 4.34 -2.46 11.20
C ARG A 57 5.28 -1.46 10.52
N GLY A 58 5.09 -1.22 9.22
CA GLY A 58 5.96 -0.33 8.44
C GLY A 58 7.37 -0.89 8.19
N VAL A 59 7.57 -2.20 8.41
CA VAL A 59 8.87 -2.86 8.21
C VAL A 59 8.99 -3.25 6.75
N ILE A 60 9.93 -2.65 6.03
CA ILE A 60 10.18 -2.97 4.61
C ILE A 60 11.53 -3.70 4.50
N PRO A 61 11.55 -4.95 4.00
CA PRO A 61 12.79 -5.65 3.72
C PRO A 61 13.68 -4.84 2.78
N ALA A 62 14.98 -4.72 3.09
CA ALA A 62 15.91 -3.89 2.31
C ALA A 62 15.94 -4.27 0.81
N GLY A 63 15.85 -5.57 0.50
CA GLY A 63 15.81 -6.06 -0.88
C GLY A 63 14.51 -5.75 -1.63
N ALA A 64 13.42 -5.46 -0.93
CA ALA A 64 12.12 -5.12 -1.51
C ALA A 64 11.91 -3.61 -1.66
N LEU A 65 12.65 -2.79 -0.91
CA LEU A 65 12.47 -1.33 -0.85
C LEU A 65 12.41 -0.63 -2.23
N PRO A 66 13.30 -0.94 -3.20
CA PRO A 66 13.23 -0.31 -4.52
C PRO A 66 11.95 -0.66 -5.28
N ARG A 67 11.48 -1.92 -5.16
CA ARG A 67 10.27 -2.39 -5.85
C ARG A 67 9.00 -1.87 -5.19
N VAL A 68 8.97 -1.76 -3.87
CA VAL A 68 7.87 -1.10 -3.14
C VAL A 68 7.72 0.34 -3.62
N ARG A 69 8.84 1.07 -3.74
CA ARG A 69 8.81 2.45 -4.24
C ARG A 69 8.34 2.54 -5.69
N ALA A 70 8.90 1.72 -6.56
CA ALA A 70 8.50 1.68 -7.97
C ALA A 70 7.01 1.34 -8.15
N PHE A 71 6.48 0.42 -7.33
CA PHE A 71 5.06 0.09 -7.35
C PHE A 71 4.19 1.27 -6.92
N VAL A 72 4.52 1.94 -5.80
CA VAL A 72 3.79 3.12 -5.32
C VAL A 72 3.79 4.22 -6.38
N ASP A 73 4.96 4.56 -6.91
CA ASP A 73 5.11 5.64 -7.87
C ASP A 73 4.33 5.32 -9.17
N ALA A 74 4.27 4.06 -9.59
CA ALA A 74 3.49 3.64 -10.76
C ALA A 74 1.97 3.76 -10.54
N ILE A 75 1.46 3.42 -9.35
CA ILE A 75 0.03 3.54 -9.04
C ILE A 75 -0.37 5.01 -8.92
N GLU A 76 0.42 5.83 -8.22
CA GLU A 76 0.16 7.27 -8.09
C GLU A 76 0.20 7.97 -9.45
N ALA A 77 1.18 7.67 -10.31
CA ALA A 77 1.24 8.21 -11.68
C ALA A 77 0.03 7.78 -12.54
N SER A 78 -0.50 6.58 -12.31
CA SER A 78 -1.70 6.11 -13.03
C SER A 78 -2.97 6.83 -12.55
N HIS A 79 -3.05 7.17 -11.26
CA HIS A 79 -4.17 7.91 -10.69
C HIS A 79 -4.19 9.36 -11.17
N ASP A 80 -3.03 10.04 -11.18
CA ASP A 80 -2.91 11.42 -11.68
C ASP A 80 -3.28 11.53 -13.17
N ALA A 81 -2.96 10.50 -13.97
CA ALA A 81 -3.32 10.44 -15.38
C ALA A 81 -4.84 10.30 -15.60
N ASP A 82 -5.55 9.61 -14.71
CA ASP A 82 -7.02 9.45 -14.76
C ASP A 82 -7.75 10.71 -14.29
N GLU A 83 -7.20 11.43 -13.30
CA GLU A 83 -7.75 12.71 -12.84
C GLU A 83 -7.54 13.85 -13.84
N GLY A 84 -6.41 13.89 -14.55
CA GLY A 84 -6.13 14.91 -15.57
C GLY A 84 -6.96 14.78 -16.85
N GLN A 85 -7.70 13.69 -17.01
CA GLN A 85 -8.57 13.42 -18.16
C GLN A 85 -10.04 13.81 -17.91
N GLN A 86 -10.41 14.16 -16.67
CA GLN A 86 -11.78 14.47 -16.22
C GLN A 86 -12.08 15.97 -16.12
#